data_AF-A0A919JXH9-F1
#
_entry.id   AF-A0A919JXH9-F1
#
_cell.length_a   1.000
_cell.length_b   1.000
_cell.length_c   1.000
_cell.angle_alpha   90.00
_cell.angle_beta   90.00
_cell.angle_gamma   90.00
#
_symmetry.space_group_name_H-M   'P 1'
#
loop_
_entity.id
_entity.type
_entity.pdbx_description
1 polymer ?
#
loop_
_entity_poly.entity_id
_entity_poly.type
_entity_poly.pdbx_seq_one_letter_code
_entity_poly.pdbx_strand_id
1 'polypeptide(L)'
;MAMSRPLRVLLVSSSGGVLLDLLALRPWWRRHSTAWVAVRAADTVVALADQRVVWQSEPAGPRAVWGTVRALRPDVIVSAGRGLALRYFLAGRLLGVRTVWLETLPQTTDVRGSARLCARLAHTVLVQRPSRLSAYSGAVLVGELY
;
A
#
# COMPACT_ATOMS: atom_id res chain seq x y z
N MET A 1 9.46 26.05 -11.51
CA MET A 1 9.13 24.70 -11.00
C MET A 1 7.63 24.52 -11.10
N ALA A 2 7.12 23.65 -11.98
CA ALA A 2 5.69 23.36 -12.03
C ALA A 2 5.27 22.71 -10.70
N MET A 3 4.34 23.31 -9.98
CA MET A 3 3.75 22.70 -8.79
C MET A 3 2.91 21.51 -9.25
N SER A 4 3.45 20.30 -9.10
CA SER A 4 2.75 19.06 -9.41
C SER A 4 1.42 19.00 -8.65
N ARG A 5 0.31 18.77 -9.37
CA ARG A 5 -1.02 18.63 -8.77
C ARG A 5 -1.02 17.54 -7.68
N PRO A 6 -1.75 17.71 -6.56
CA PRO A 6 -1.91 16.65 -5.56
C PRO A 6 -2.44 15.36 -6.19
N LEU A 7 -1.77 14.23 -5.93
CA LEU A 7 -2.16 12.91 -6.40
C LEU A 7 -3.39 12.40 -5.65
N ARG A 8 -4.14 11.47 -6.26
CA ARG A 8 -5.13 10.63 -5.58
C ARG A 8 -4.46 9.35 -5.11
N VAL A 9 -4.21 9.27 -3.81
CA VAL A 9 -3.51 8.16 -3.17
C VAL A 9 -4.53 7.21 -2.56
N LEU A 10 -4.44 5.94 -2.92
CA LEU A 10 -5.18 4.86 -2.25
C LEU A 10 -4.22 4.06 -1.38
N LEU A 11 -4.36 4.19 -0.06
CA LEU A 11 -3.61 3.41 0.92
C LEU A 11 -4.38 2.14 1.24
N VAL A 12 -3.75 0.98 1.12
CA VAL A 12 -4.39 -0.33 1.36
C VAL A 12 -3.72 -1.00 2.55
N SER A 13 -4.46 -1.22 3.62
CA SER A 13 -3.91 -1.70 4.89
C SER A 13 -4.71 -2.83 5.52
N SER A 14 -4.02 -3.79 6.13
CA SER A 14 -4.59 -4.60 7.21
C SER A 14 -4.40 -3.88 8.55
N SER A 15 -4.69 -4.54 9.66
CA SER A 15 -4.28 -4.12 11.00
C SER A 15 -2.78 -4.36 11.26
N GLY A 16 -2.30 -3.88 12.40
CA GLY A 16 -0.97 -4.14 12.95
C GLY A 16 0.15 -3.39 12.23
N GLY A 17 1.32 -4.03 12.08
CA GLY A 17 2.52 -3.39 11.50
C GLY A 17 2.33 -2.80 10.11
N VAL A 18 1.44 -3.38 9.28
CA VAL A 18 1.10 -2.83 7.96
C VAL A 18 0.46 -1.45 8.08
N LEU A 19 -0.43 -1.26 9.06
CA LEU A 19 -1.05 0.03 9.34
C LEU A 19 -0.01 1.03 9.82
N LEU A 20 0.87 0.62 10.73
CA LEU A 20 1.92 1.49 11.29
C LEU A 20 2.88 1.98 10.19
N ASP A 21 3.35 1.10 9.31
CA ASP A 21 4.20 1.46 8.16
C ASP A 21 3.55 2.55 7.29
N LEU A 22 2.24 2.41 6.99
CA LEU A 22 1.53 3.39 6.16
C LEU A 22 1.23 4.69 6.92
N LEU A 23 0.98 4.62 8.23
CA LEU A 23 0.82 5.80 9.08
C LEU A 23 2.12 6.60 9.20
N ALA A 24 3.28 5.94 9.24
CA ALA A 24 4.57 6.62 9.25
C ALA A 24 4.80 7.47 7.98
N LEU A 25 4.18 7.10 6.85
CA LEU A 25 4.18 7.89 5.62
C LEU A 25 3.28 9.14 5.68
N ARG A 26 2.65 9.45 6.82
CA ARG A 26 1.71 10.59 6.98
C ARG A 26 2.23 11.93 6.51
N PRO A 27 3.49 12.33 6.79
CA PRO A 27 4.01 13.59 6.28
C PRO A 27 3.93 13.71 4.75
N TRP A 28 4.02 12.59 4.03
CA TRP A 28 3.90 12.52 2.57
C TRP A 28 2.43 12.46 2.11
N TRP A 29 1.66 11.43 2.53
CA TRP A 29 0.31 11.23 1.97
C TRP A 29 -0.70 12.30 2.39
N ARG A 30 -0.46 13.05 3.47
CA ARG A 30 -1.36 14.17 3.86
C ARG A 30 -1.33 15.33 2.88
N ARG A 31 -0.31 15.41 2.02
CA ARG A 31 -0.14 16.45 0.99
C ARG A 31 -0.93 16.11 -0.29
N HIS A 32 -1.65 15.00 -0.28
CA HIS A 32 -2.35 14.41 -1.41
C HIS A 32 -3.82 14.13 -1.04
N SER A 33 -4.65 13.89 -2.05
CA SER A 33 -6.02 13.44 -1.83
C SER A 33 -6.00 11.96 -1.49
N THR A 34 -6.08 11.65 -0.20
CA THR A 34 -5.87 10.28 0.30
C THR A 34 -7.19 9.60 0.68
N ALA A 35 -7.37 8.38 0.22
CA ALA A 35 -8.38 7.45 0.68
C ALA A 35 -7.72 6.16 1.15
N TRP A 36 -8.41 5.45 2.04
CA TRP A 36 -7.96 4.19 2.59
C TRP A 36 -8.88 3.07 2.17
N VAL A 37 -8.31 1.90 1.91
CA VAL A 37 -8.99 0.63 2.03
C VAL A 37 -8.37 -0.09 3.22
N ALA A 38 -9.19 -0.47 4.19
CA ALA A 38 -8.70 -1.10 5.41
C ALA A 38 -9.54 -2.29 5.84
N VAL A 39 -8.89 -3.27 6.47
CA VAL A 39 -9.59 -4.31 7.24
C VAL A 39 -10.11 -3.70 8.53
N ARG A 40 -11.38 -3.93 8.85
CA ARG A 40 -11.99 -3.40 10.09
C ARG A 40 -11.46 -4.17 11.30
N ALA A 41 -10.72 -3.48 12.15
CA ALA A 41 -10.14 -3.97 13.40
C ALA A 41 -10.07 -2.80 14.41
N ALA A 42 -9.79 -3.09 15.68
CA ALA A 42 -9.80 -2.06 16.73
C ALA A 42 -8.79 -0.93 16.46
N ASP A 43 -7.58 -1.29 16.06
CA ASP A 43 -6.51 -0.34 15.73
C ASP A 43 -6.80 0.48 14.47
N THR A 44 -7.31 -0.15 13.40
CA THR A 44 -7.64 0.55 12.16
C THR A 44 -8.83 1.49 12.34
N VAL A 45 -9.83 1.11 13.12
CA VAL A 45 -10.99 1.98 13.42
C VAL A 45 -10.55 3.23 14.16
N VAL A 46 -9.70 3.10 15.17
CA VAL A 46 -9.19 4.24 15.94
C VAL A 46 -8.27 5.11 15.10
N ALA A 47 -7.27 4.51 14.44
CA ALA A 47 -6.25 5.28 13.71
C ALA A 47 -6.80 5.99 12.46
N LEU A 48 -7.88 5.47 11.86
CA LEU A 48 -8.45 5.98 10.62
C LEU A 48 -9.80 6.70 10.82
N ALA A 49 -10.16 7.06 12.06
CA ALA A 49 -11.45 7.68 12.38
C ALA A 49 -11.75 8.94 11.54
N ASP A 50 -10.73 9.79 11.34
CA ASP A 50 -10.85 11.03 10.57
C ASP A 50 -10.44 10.88 9.09
N GLN A 51 -10.39 9.65 8.59
CA GLN A 51 -9.94 9.35 7.23
C GLN A 51 -11.10 8.89 6.36
N ARG A 52 -10.97 9.09 5.04
CA ARG A 52 -11.89 8.48 4.07
C ARG A 52 -11.55 7.00 3.92
N VAL A 53 -12.31 6.12 4.56
CA VAL A 53 -12.05 4.67 4.57
C VAL A 53 -13.13 3.87 3.85
N VAL A 54 -12.71 2.93 3.01
CA VAL A 54 -13.52 1.83 2.49
C VAL A 54 -13.13 0.57 3.26
N TRP A 55 -14.06 0.08 4.10
CA TRP A 55 -13.83 -1.12 4.89
C TRP A 55 -14.00 -2.38 4.03
N GLN A 56 -13.02 -3.29 4.10
CA GLN A 56 -12.95 -4.47 3.25
C GLN A 56 -12.59 -5.72 4.06
N SER A 57 -13.20 -6.85 3.75
CA SER A 57 -12.79 -8.15 4.28
C SER A 57 -11.47 -8.62 3.65
N GLU A 58 -10.72 -9.46 4.37
CA GLU A 58 -9.53 -10.14 3.87
C GLU A 58 -9.78 -11.66 3.92
N PRO A 59 -9.93 -12.35 2.77
CA PRO A 59 -9.73 -11.85 1.41
C PRO A 59 -10.93 -11.07 0.83
N ALA A 60 -10.64 -10.04 0.04
CA ALA A 60 -11.66 -9.20 -0.62
C ALA A 60 -12.17 -9.80 -1.94
N GLY A 61 -13.48 -9.77 -2.22
CA GLY A 61 -14.00 -10.25 -3.51
C GLY A 61 -13.56 -9.38 -4.71
N PRO A 62 -13.33 -9.96 -5.91
CA PRO A 62 -12.79 -9.23 -7.05
C PRO A 62 -13.71 -8.09 -7.53
N ARG A 63 -15.03 -8.27 -7.48
CA ARG A 63 -16.00 -7.22 -7.82
C ARG A 63 -15.88 -6.01 -6.92
N ALA A 64 -15.70 -6.23 -5.62
CA ALA A 64 -15.55 -5.15 -4.65
C ALA A 64 -14.22 -4.39 -4.88
N VAL A 65 -13.11 -5.12 -5.02
CA VAL A 65 -11.80 -4.50 -5.31
C VAL A 65 -11.86 -3.65 -6.58
N TRP A 66 -12.40 -4.21 -7.66
CA TRP A 66 -12.50 -3.54 -8.95
C TRP A 66 -13.42 -2.32 -8.91
N GLY A 67 -14.57 -2.45 -8.22
CA GLY A 67 -15.51 -1.35 -7.98
C GLY A 67 -14.84 -0.22 -7.21
N THR A 68 -14.12 -0.52 -6.13
CA THR A 68 -13.40 0.47 -5.32
C THR A 68 -12.36 1.22 -6.14
N VAL A 69 -11.50 0.53 -6.90
CA VAL A 69 -10.46 1.19 -7.72
C VAL A 69 -11.11 2.08 -8.79
N ARG A 70 -12.20 1.64 -9.43
CA ARG A 70 -12.92 2.45 -10.44
C ARG A 70 -13.66 3.64 -9.85
N ALA A 71 -14.23 3.50 -8.65
CA ALA A 71 -14.95 4.57 -7.97
C ALA A 71 -13.99 5.65 -7.45
N LEU A 72 -12.88 5.24 -6.84
CA LEU A 72 -11.90 6.16 -6.27
C LEU A 72 -10.95 6.74 -7.33
N ARG A 73 -10.76 6.04 -8.45
CA ARG A 73 -9.86 6.42 -9.55
C ARG A 73 -8.48 6.86 -9.04
N PRO A 74 -7.77 6.05 -8.23
CA PRO A 74 -6.47 6.45 -7.70
C PRO A 74 -5.44 6.65 -8.81
N ASP A 75 -4.52 7.58 -8.61
CA ASP A 75 -3.32 7.74 -9.44
C ASP A 75 -2.22 6.77 -8.98
N VAL A 76 -2.21 6.46 -7.67
CA VAL A 76 -1.29 5.51 -7.05
C VAL A 76 -1.96 4.70 -5.95
N ILE A 77 -1.65 3.40 -5.89
CA ILE A 77 -2.01 2.49 -4.80
C ILE A 77 -0.74 2.16 -4.02
N VAL A 78 -0.77 2.39 -2.71
CA VAL A 78 0.36 2.08 -1.81
C VAL A 78 -0.09 1.06 -0.76
N SER A 79 0.72 0.05 -0.50
CA SER A 79 0.48 -0.89 0.59
C SER A 79 1.79 -1.41 1.17
N ALA A 80 1.80 -1.69 2.48
CA ALA A 80 2.85 -2.46 3.13
C ALA A 80 2.45 -3.94 3.36
N GLY A 81 1.19 -4.29 3.08
CA GLY A 81 0.63 -5.61 3.34
C GLY A 81 0.89 -6.61 2.22
N ARG A 82 0.33 -7.82 2.38
CA ARG A 82 0.41 -8.89 1.37
C ARG A 82 -0.96 -9.37 0.92
N GLY A 83 -1.87 -9.79 1.80
CA GLY A 83 -3.12 -10.42 1.39
C GLY A 83 -4.04 -9.47 0.62
N LEU A 84 -4.45 -8.38 1.26
CA LEU A 84 -5.30 -7.36 0.64
C LEU A 84 -4.58 -6.61 -0.50
N ALA A 85 -3.29 -6.32 -0.31
CA ALA A 85 -2.43 -5.64 -1.27
C ALA A 85 -2.40 -6.33 -2.64
N LEU A 86 -2.27 -7.66 -2.67
CA LEU A 86 -2.20 -8.42 -3.92
C LEU A 86 -3.38 -8.15 -4.86
N ARG A 87 -4.59 -8.16 -4.31
CA ARG A 87 -5.81 -7.99 -5.13
C ARG A 87 -5.91 -6.56 -5.66
N TYR A 88 -5.58 -5.58 -4.82
CA TYR A 88 -5.60 -4.16 -5.20
C TYR A 88 -4.48 -3.81 -6.19
N PHE A 89 -3.28 -4.39 -6.06
CA PHE A 89 -2.21 -4.19 -7.04
C PHE A 89 -2.55 -4.82 -8.38
N LEU A 90 -3.11 -6.04 -8.38
CA LEU A 90 -3.55 -6.67 -9.63
C LEU A 90 -4.61 -5.80 -10.34
N ALA A 91 -5.63 -5.34 -9.62
CA ALA A 91 -6.65 -4.44 -10.17
C ALA A 91 -6.04 -3.11 -10.65
N GLY A 92 -5.14 -2.52 -9.87
CA GLY A 92 -4.43 -1.29 -10.24
C GLY A 92 -3.65 -1.43 -11.55
N ARG A 93 -2.85 -2.51 -11.69
CA ARG A 93 -2.11 -2.79 -12.93
C ARG A 93 -3.01 -2.92 -14.14
N LEU A 94 -4.11 -3.67 -14.03
CA LEU A 94 -5.07 -3.86 -15.11
C LEU A 94 -5.78 -2.56 -15.51
N LEU A 95 -5.81 -1.57 -14.62
CA LEU A 95 -6.44 -0.26 -14.84
C LEU A 95 -5.41 0.86 -15.09
N GLY A 96 -4.13 0.53 -15.29
CA GLY A 96 -3.08 1.51 -15.56
C GLY A 96 -2.70 2.39 -14.35
N VAL A 97 -3.08 2.00 -13.13
CA VAL A 97 -2.75 2.72 -11.89
C VAL A 97 -1.36 2.32 -11.40
N ARG A 98 -0.57 3.30 -10.94
CA ARG A 98 0.75 3.03 -10.36
C ARG A 98 0.59 2.28 -9.04
N THR A 99 1.42 1.27 -8.82
CA THR A 99 1.40 0.45 -7.59
C THR A 99 2.74 0.54 -6.89
N VAL A 100 2.73 0.81 -5.60
CA VAL A 100 3.92 0.95 -4.76
C VAL A 100 3.79 0.01 -3.58
N TRP A 101 4.76 -0.87 -3.41
CA TRP A 101 4.80 -1.78 -2.28
C TRP A 101 5.89 -1.37 -1.32
N LEU A 102 5.53 -1.16 -0.06
CA LEU A 102 6.47 -0.91 1.01
C LEU A 102 6.75 -2.22 1.74
N GLU A 103 8.01 -2.56 1.88
CA GLU A 103 8.38 -3.75 2.60
C GLU A 103 8.38 -3.50 4.12
N THR A 104 7.52 -4.23 4.84
CA THR A 104 7.43 -4.22 6.31
C THR A 104 8.59 -4.98 6.97
N LEU A 105 9.06 -4.46 8.11
CA LEU A 105 10.21 -4.93 8.89
C LEU A 105 10.23 -6.42 9.33
N PRO A 106 9.11 -7.09 9.70
CA PRO A 106 9.13 -8.46 10.22
C PRO A 106 9.39 -9.57 9.19
N GLN A 107 9.94 -9.26 8.01
CA GLN A 107 10.31 -10.33 7.10
C GLN A 107 11.48 -11.11 7.66
N THR A 108 11.19 -12.31 8.14
CA THR A 108 12.13 -13.42 8.15
C THR A 108 12.78 -13.51 6.77
N THR A 109 14.07 -13.83 6.77
CA THR A 109 15.05 -13.67 5.69
C THR A 109 14.65 -14.22 4.32
N ASP A 110 13.56 -15.00 4.24
CA ASP A 110 13.12 -15.70 3.04
C ASP A 110 12.02 -14.94 2.27
N VAL A 111 12.40 -14.33 1.13
CA VAL A 111 11.49 -13.65 0.20
C VAL A 111 10.72 -14.70 -0.64
N ARG A 112 9.89 -15.50 0.02
CA ARG A 112 9.04 -16.52 -0.63
C ARG A 112 7.56 -16.19 -0.55
N GLY A 113 6.79 -16.77 -1.46
CA GLY A 113 5.33 -16.67 -1.48
C GLY A 113 4.80 -15.27 -1.82
N SER A 114 3.92 -14.76 -0.97
CA SER A 114 3.12 -13.56 -1.23
C SER A 114 3.93 -12.25 -1.33
N ALA A 115 5.09 -12.14 -0.67
CA ALA A 115 6.00 -10.99 -0.81
C ALA A 115 6.53 -10.83 -2.24
N ARG A 116 7.03 -11.93 -2.83
CA ARG A 116 7.55 -11.92 -4.20
C ARG A 116 6.47 -11.55 -5.20
N LEU A 117 5.23 -12.01 -4.98
CA LEU A 117 4.12 -11.66 -5.84
C LEU A 117 3.72 -10.17 -5.68
N CYS A 118 3.71 -9.63 -4.45
CA CYS A 118 3.51 -8.20 -4.23
C CYS A 118 4.58 -7.37 -4.95
N ALA A 119 5.85 -7.74 -4.80
CA ALA A 119 6.95 -7.06 -5.47
C ALA A 119 6.84 -7.12 -7.00
N ARG A 120 6.43 -8.25 -7.58
CA ARG A 120 6.20 -8.38 -9.04
C ARG A 120 5.03 -7.54 -9.54
N LEU A 121 3.98 -7.39 -8.72
CA LEU A 121 2.82 -6.58 -9.06
C LEU A 121 3.04 -5.09 -8.78
N ALA A 122 3.94 -4.75 -7.86
CA ALA A 122 4.39 -3.40 -7.62
C ALA A 122 5.14 -2.88 -8.85
N HIS A 123 4.94 -1.61 -9.18
CA HIS A 123 5.82 -0.94 -10.12
C HIS A 123 7.05 -0.35 -9.43
N THR A 124 6.95 -0.06 -8.13
CA THR A 124 8.05 0.40 -7.29
C THR A 124 8.00 -0.34 -5.96
N VAL A 125 9.14 -0.86 -5.52
CA VAL A 125 9.30 -1.49 -4.21
C VAL A 125 10.11 -0.53 -3.34
N LEU A 126 9.57 -0.21 -2.17
CA LEU A 126 10.23 0.60 -1.15
C LEU A 126 10.77 -0.34 -0.07
N VAL A 127 12.02 -0.16 0.31
CA VAL A 127 12.66 -0.96 1.37
C VAL A 127 13.15 -0.06 2.48
N GLN A 128 13.08 -0.55 3.72
CA GLN A 128 13.48 0.22 4.90
C GLN A 128 14.97 0.05 5.25
N ARG A 129 15.57 -1.09 4.88
CA ARG A 129 16.96 -1.44 5.22
C ARG A 129 17.83 -1.63 3.96
N PRO A 130 19.10 -1.17 3.95
CA PRO A 130 20.00 -1.32 2.81
C PRO A 130 20.19 -2.79 2.39
N SER A 131 20.22 -3.73 3.34
CA SER A 131 20.36 -5.16 3.08
C SER A 131 19.24 -5.77 2.23
N ARG A 132 18.11 -5.07 2.06
CA ARG A 132 16.97 -5.51 1.25
C ARG A 132 17.01 -4.98 -0.18
N LEU A 133 17.90 -4.06 -0.52
CA LEU A 133 18.03 -3.53 -1.89
C LEU A 133 18.39 -4.64 -2.90
N SER A 134 19.21 -5.61 -2.49
CA SER A 134 19.57 -6.75 -3.34
C SER A 134 18.43 -7.76 -3.54
N ALA A 135 17.39 -7.72 -2.70
CA ALA A 135 16.27 -8.66 -2.78
C ALA A 135 15.28 -8.34 -3.92
N TYR A 136 15.22 -7.08 -4.36
CA TYR A 136 14.31 -6.64 -5.41
C TYR A 136 15.01 -5.68 -6.39
N SER A 137 15.03 -6.05 -7.67
CA SER A 137 15.57 -5.18 -8.71
C SER A 137 14.82 -3.85 -8.77
N GLY A 138 15.56 -2.74 -8.71
CA GLY A 138 14.99 -1.39 -8.75
C GLY A 138 14.28 -0.95 -7.46
N ALA A 139 14.51 -1.62 -6.33
CA ALA A 139 14.02 -1.15 -5.04
C ALA A 139 14.62 0.21 -4.66
N VAL A 140 13.82 1.01 -3.96
CA VAL A 140 14.20 2.33 -3.44
C VAL A 140 14.31 2.25 -1.93
N LEU A 141 15.47 2.63 -1.39
CA LEU A 141 15.67 2.75 0.06
C LEU A 141 14.94 3.99 0.56
N VAL A 142 13.99 3.80 1.47
CA VAL A 142 13.26 4.89 2.14
C VAL A 142 13.69 5.10 3.59
N GLY A 143 14.52 4.21 4.12
CA GLY A 143 14.94 4.22 5.52
C GLY A 143 13.89 3.61 6.45
N GLU A 144 14.26 3.48 7.72
CA GLU A 144 13.37 2.94 8.74
C GLU A 144 12.27 3.95 9.09
N LEU A 145 11.05 3.42 9.18
CA LEU A 145 9.86 4.19 9.50
C LEU A 145 9.56 4.04 10.99
N TYR A 146 9.61 5.15 11.73
CA TYR A 146 9.32 5.21 13.18
C TYR A 146 8.22 6.24 13.46
#